data_AF-A0A023H2P5-F1
#
_entry.id   AF-A0A023H2P5-F1
#
_cell.length_a   1.000
_cell.length_b   1.000
_cell.length_c   1.000
_cell.angle_alpha   90.00
_cell.angle_beta   90.00
_cell.angle_gamma   90.00
#
_symmetry.space_group_name_H-M   'P 1'
#
loop_
_entity.id
_entity.type
_entity.pdbx_description
1 polymer ?
#
loop_
_entity_poly.entity_id
_entity_poly.type
_entity_poly.pdbx_seq_one_letter_code
_entity_poly.pdbx_strand_id
1 'polypeptide(L)' 'NAMANHGILPRDGRGIKFTELNHQIRTTYNFGASFCSFVPHYAARMLNRSYSNDTFDLEDLDLHNGIEHDA' A
#
# COMPACT_ATOMS: atom_id res chain seq x y z
N ASN A 1 6.18 4.70 3.81
CA ASN A 1 6.94 5.79 4.46
C ASN A 1 7.66 6.72 3.47
N ALA A 2 8.69 6.29 2.72
CA ALA A 2 9.43 7.21 1.82
C ALA A 2 8.52 7.99 0.84
N MET A 3 7.59 7.32 0.15
CA MET A 3 6.64 8.01 -0.75
C MET A 3 5.78 9.06 -0.03
N ALA A 4 5.34 8.82 1.20
CA ALA A 4 4.58 9.81 2.00
C ALA A 4 5.46 10.99 2.42
N ASN A 5 6.70 10.74 2.86
CA ASN A 5 7.66 11.78 3.23
C ASN A 5 7.98 12.71 2.05
N HIS A 6 8.00 12.17 0.83
CA HIS A 6 8.20 12.91 -0.41
C HIS A 6 6.91 13.49 -1.02
N GLY A 7 5.75 13.29 -0.39
CA GLY A 7 4.46 13.83 -0.84
C GLY A 7 3.88 13.15 -2.10
N ILE A 8 4.39 11.96 -2.43
CA ILE A 8 3.87 11.10 -3.50
C ILE A 8 2.60 10.37 -3.04
N LEU A 9 2.60 9.92 -1.78
CA LEU A 9 1.39 9.54 -1.05
C LEU A 9 1.00 10.70 -0.11
N PRO A 10 -0.25 10.73 0.42
CA PRO A 10 -0.65 11.62 1.50
C PRO A 10 0.42 11.67 2.60
N ARG A 11 0.84 12.90 2.97
CA ARG A 11 1.96 13.12 3.90
C ARG A 11 1.69 12.62 5.31
N ASP A 12 0.43 12.56 5.71
CA ASP A 12 -0.03 11.98 6.97
C ASP A 12 -0.15 10.45 6.92
N GLY A 13 0.05 9.84 5.75
CA GLY A 13 -0.03 8.40 5.57
C GLY A 13 -1.45 7.85 5.62
N ARG A 14 -2.50 8.67 5.46
CA ARG A 14 -3.89 8.22 5.60
C ARG A 14 -4.70 8.29 4.32
N GLY A 15 -5.78 7.50 4.26
CA GLY A 15 -6.76 7.54 3.16
C GLY A 15 -6.19 7.14 1.81
N ILE A 16 -5.21 6.23 1.78
CA ILE A 16 -4.52 5.81 0.56
C ILE A 16 -5.38 4.80 -0.20
N LYS A 17 -5.72 5.08 -1.45
CA LYS A 17 -6.37 4.09 -2.33
C LYS A 17 -5.39 2.99 -2.71
N PHE A 18 -5.82 1.72 -2.65
CA PHE A 18 -4.97 0.60 -3.08
C PHE A 18 -4.60 0.67 -4.57
N THR A 19 -5.54 1.14 -5.41
CA THR A 19 -5.32 1.36 -6.85
C THR A 19 -4.26 2.42 -7.12
N GLU A 20 -4.21 3.47 -6.29
CA GLU A 20 -3.20 4.52 -6.39
C GLU A 20 -1.82 3.98 -6.01
N LEU A 21 -1.75 3.17 -4.95
CA LEU A 21 -0.49 2.60 -4.47
C LEU A 21 0.23 1.77 -5.55
N ASN A 22 -0.52 0.97 -6.32
CA ASN A 22 0.01 0.18 -7.43
C ASN A 22 0.70 1.09 -8.48
N HIS A 23 0.02 2.17 -8.89
CA HIS A 23 0.54 3.11 -9.89
C HIS A 23 1.76 3.88 -9.36
N GLN A 24 1.71 4.35 -8.11
CA GLN A 24 2.75 5.16 -7.51
C GLN A 24 4.03 4.38 -7.24
N ILE A 25 3.95 3.13 -6.78
CA ILE A 25 5.14 2.29 -6.58
C ILE A 25 5.89 2.09 -7.90
N ARG A 26 5.16 1.76 -8.97
CA ARG A 26 5.75 1.55 -10.30
C ARG A 26 6.45 2.81 -10.81
N THR A 27 5.78 3.95 -10.72
CA THR A 27 6.31 5.24 -11.22
C THR A 27 7.48 5.73 -10.38
N THR A 28 7.43 5.54 -9.06
CA THR A 28 8.44 6.05 -8.13
C THR A 28 9.71 5.21 -8.11
N TYR A 29 9.57 3.87 -8.15
CA TYR A 29 10.68 2.95 -7.93
C TYR A 29 11.02 2.08 -9.14
N ASN A 30 10.32 2.24 -10.26
CA ASN A 30 10.52 1.43 -11.46
C ASN A 30 10.39 -0.09 -11.20
N PHE A 31 9.49 -0.47 -10.31
CA PHE A 31 9.21 -1.88 -10.00
C PHE A 31 8.35 -2.53 -11.08
N GLY A 32 8.50 -3.85 -11.23
CA GLY A 32 7.70 -4.65 -12.15
C GLY A 32 6.21 -4.57 -11.82
N ALA A 33 5.36 -4.53 -12.86
CA ALA A 33 3.91 -4.38 -12.70
C ALA A 33 3.26 -5.52 -11.89
N SER A 34 3.81 -6.74 -11.97
CA SER A 34 3.34 -7.88 -11.17
C SER A 34 3.51 -7.63 -9.68
N PHE A 35 4.67 -7.15 -9.25
CA PHE A 35 4.95 -6.83 -7.85
C PHE A 35 4.09 -5.67 -7.36
N CYS A 36 3.97 -4.61 -8.17
CA CYS A 36 3.14 -3.45 -7.85
C CYS A 36 1.66 -3.79 -7.71
N SER A 37 1.18 -4.83 -8.41
CA SER A 37 -0.18 -5.34 -8.26
C SER A 37 -0.32 -6.24 -7.03
N PHE A 38 0.63 -7.15 -6.80
CA PHE A 38 0.50 -8.17 -5.75
C PHE A 38 0.36 -7.56 -4.34
N VAL A 39 1.27 -6.67 -3.96
CA VAL A 39 1.33 -6.15 -2.58
C VAL A 39 0.06 -5.39 -2.17
N PRO A 40 -0.46 -4.44 -2.97
CA PRO A 40 -1.71 -3.75 -2.63
C PRO A 40 -2.95 -4.66 -2.61
N HIS A 41 -3.03 -5.68 -3.48
CA HIS A 41 -4.14 -6.65 -3.44
C HIS A 41 -4.07 -7.54 -2.19
N TYR A 42 -2.86 -7.96 -1.81
CA TYR A 42 -2.65 -8.72 -0.58
C TYR A 42 -3.05 -7.89 0.64
N ALA A 43 -2.61 -6.63 0.72
CA ALA A 43 -2.97 -5.71 1.80
C ALA A 43 -4.49 -5.52 1.90
N ALA A 44 -5.19 -5.31 0.77
CA ALA A 44 -6.65 -5.19 0.76
C ALA A 44 -7.33 -6.46 1.31
N ARG A 45 -6.86 -7.65 0.90
CA ARG A 45 -7.39 -8.93 1.41
C ARG A 45 -7.12 -9.12 2.90
N MET A 46 -5.90 -8.83 3.34
CA MET A 46 -5.46 -8.92 4.73
C MET A 46 -6.32 -8.05 5.65
N LEU A 47 -6.63 -6.82 5.21
CA LEU A 47 -7.44 -5.87 5.96
C LEU A 47 -8.95 -6.07 5.80
N ASN A 48 -9.38 -7.07 5.04
CA ASN A 48 -10.79 -7.30 4.66
C ASN A 48 -11.45 -6.06 4.04
N ARG A 49 -10.74 -5.42 3.09
CA ARG A 49 -11.17 -4.21 2.38
C ARG A 49 -11.26 -4.45 0.87
N SER A 50 -12.09 -3.65 0.20
CA SER A 50 -12.19 -3.61 -1.26
C SER A 50 -10.97 -2.92 -1.86
N TYR A 51 -10.19 -3.65 -2.66
CA TYR A 51 -9.08 -3.06 -3.42
C TYR A 51 -9.54 -1.87 -4.29
N SER A 52 -10.73 -1.94 -4.88
CA SER A 52 -11.19 -0.93 -5.84
C SER A 52 -11.81 0.30 -5.19
N ASN A 53 -12.48 0.13 -4.05
CA ASN A 53 -13.34 1.16 -3.47
C ASN A 53 -12.76 1.76 -2.18
N ASP A 54 -12.06 0.95 -1.39
CA ASP A 54 -11.64 1.35 -0.06
C ASP A 54 -10.26 1.99 -0.05
N THR A 55 -9.90 2.48 1.12
CA THR A 55 -8.61 3.09 1.40
C THR A 55 -7.97 2.41 2.62
N PHE A 56 -6.69 2.68 2.83
CA PHE A 56 -5.98 2.29 4.02
C PHE A 56 -5.01 3.36 4.48
N ASP A 57 -4.65 3.27 5.75
CA ASP A 57 -3.65 4.11 6.37
C ASP A 57 -2.35 3.30 6.48
N LEU A 58 -1.18 3.95 6.42
CA LEU A 58 0.10 3.24 6.50
C LEU A 58 0.23 2.40 7.78
N GLU A 59 -0.38 2.86 8.89
CA GLU A 59 -0.44 2.14 10.16
C GLU A 59 -1.27 0.83 10.09
N ASP A 60 -2.21 0.70 9.15
CA ASP A 60 -2.96 -0.55 8.98
C ASP A 60 -2.03 -1.71 8.56
N LEU A 61 -0.89 -1.40 7.91
CA LEU A 61 0.08 -2.41 7.46
C LEU A 61 0.92 -2.99 8.60
N ASP A 62 0.86 -2.40 9.80
CA ASP A 62 1.53 -2.89 11.00
C ASP A 62 0.73 -4.04 11.69
N LEU A 63 -0.32 -4.56 11.04
CA LEU A 63 -1.06 -5.73 11.49
C LEU A 63 -0.15 -6.96 11.56
N HIS A 64 0.07 -7.44 12.78
CA HIS A 64 0.93 -8.59 13.05
C HIS A 64 0.42 -9.88 12.40
N ASN A 65 1.34 -10.68 11.86
CA ASN A 65 1.07 -11.86 11.03
C ASN A 65 0.31 -11.56 9.72
N GLY A 66 0.42 -10.32 9.25
CA GLY A 66 -0.07 -9.88 7.97
C GLY A 66 1.04 -9.83 6.93
N ILE A 67 1.36 -8.62 6.47
CA ILE A 67 2.63 -8.34 5.79
C ILE A 67 3.75 -8.22 6.83
N GLU A 68 3.45 -7.60 7.98
CA GLU A 68 4.32 -7.57 9.14
C GLU A 68 4.43 -8.98 9.74
N HIS A 69 5.69 -9.43 9.95
CA HIS A 69 6.03 -10.79 10.40
C HIS A 69 7.35 -10.81 11.18
N ASP A 70 7.51 -11.78 12.07
CA ASP A 70 8.77 -12.09 12.73
C ASP A 70 9.80 -12.66 11.73
N ALA A 71 11.09 -12.49 12.02
CA ALA A 71 12.21 -12.91 11.16
C ALA A 71 12.57 -14.40 11.29
#